data_AF-A0A7E4VAJ5-F1
#
_entry.id   AF-A0A7E4VAJ5-F1
#
_cell.length_a   1.000
_cell.length_b   1.000
_cell.length_c   1.000
_cell.angle_alpha   90.00
_cell.angle_beta   90.00
_cell.angle_gamma   90.00
#
_symmetry.space_group_name_H-M   'P 1'
#
loop_
_entity.id
_entity.type
_entity.pdbx_description
1 polymer ?
#
loop_
_entity_poly.entity_id
_entity_poly.type
_entity_poly.pdbx_seq_one_letter_code
_entity_poly.pdbx_strand_id
1 'polypeptide(L)'
;MIEAFTEHGVTKCPSTASCKYNVQNVTVDPHERLGCKENLQEALDDMKNVGFFKNQIDWDLLEQRQVPPPYNPNVDSERDLQHFDRQFTDEPPQLTPDDPAVIARIDQTEFDGFEYINPLIMSKEDVV
;
A
#
# COMPACT_ATOMS: atom_id res chain seq x y z
N MET A 1 -19.71 -9.73 6.55
CA MET A 1 -19.29 -11.05 6.06
C MET A 1 -17.78 -11.17 6.27
N ILE A 2 -17.42 -11.25 7.54
CA ILE A 2 -16.13 -11.74 8.02
C ILE A 2 -16.50 -13.15 8.47
N GLU A 3 -16.18 -14.16 7.68
CA GLU A 3 -16.32 -15.53 8.16
C GLU A 3 -14.94 -16.14 8.34
N ALA A 4 -14.61 -16.24 9.62
CA ALA A 4 -13.54 -17.04 10.15
C ALA A 4 -13.70 -18.49 9.68
N PHE A 5 -12.67 -19.03 9.04
CA PHE A 5 -12.54 -20.47 8.85
C PHE A 5 -12.12 -21.12 10.17
N THR A 6 -13.10 -21.64 10.89
CA THR A 6 -12.96 -22.75 11.84
C THR A 6 -13.90 -23.83 11.28
N GLU A 7 -13.56 -25.11 11.10
CA GLU A 7 -12.82 -26.04 11.94
C GLU A 7 -12.28 -27.20 11.08
N HIS A 8 -11.10 -27.72 11.43
CA HIS A 8 -10.77 -29.13 11.72
C HIS A 8 -9.26 -29.35 11.57
N GLY A 9 -8.55 -29.29 12.70
CA GLY A 9 -7.26 -29.98 12.87
C GLY A 9 -6.01 -29.19 12.46
N VAL A 10 -5.52 -28.36 13.39
CA VAL A 10 -4.16 -27.80 13.44
C VAL A 10 -3.76 -27.03 12.16
N THR A 11 -3.87 -25.70 12.21
CA THR A 11 -3.10 -24.83 11.32
C THR A 11 -1.61 -25.03 11.63
N LYS A 12 -1.00 -26.06 11.04
CA LYS A 12 0.45 -26.17 10.96
C LYS A 12 0.90 -24.89 10.24
N CYS A 13 1.76 -24.11 10.90
CA CYS A 13 2.60 -23.10 10.27
C CYS A 13 2.98 -23.59 8.86
N PRO A 14 2.60 -22.90 7.76
CA PRO A 14 2.70 -23.45 6.41
C PRO A 14 4.15 -23.72 5.96
N SER A 15 5.13 -23.18 6.67
CA SER A 15 6.53 -23.58 6.62
C SER A 15 7.24 -22.99 7.84
N THR A 16 8.39 -23.54 8.23
CA THR A 16 9.27 -22.91 9.22
C THR A 16 9.71 -21.51 8.77
N ALA A 17 9.75 -21.24 7.46
CA ALA A 17 10.13 -19.94 6.90
C ALA A 17 9.06 -18.85 7.11
N SER A 18 7.77 -19.16 6.92
CA SER A 18 6.69 -18.17 7.14
C SER A 18 6.57 -17.76 8.61
N CYS A 19 6.62 -18.74 9.53
CA CYS A 19 6.59 -18.43 10.97
C CYS A 19 7.86 -17.70 11.44
N LYS A 20 9.04 -17.95 10.84
CA LYS A 20 10.26 -17.17 11.12
C LYS A 20 10.19 -15.73 10.60
N TYR A 21 9.65 -15.52 9.39
CA TYR A 21 9.49 -14.20 8.82
C TYR A 21 8.59 -13.30 9.68
N ASN A 22 7.44 -13.81 10.11
CA ASN A 22 6.53 -13.06 10.98
C ASN A 22 7.19 -12.65 12.31
N VAL A 23 7.99 -13.54 12.92
CA VAL A 23 8.73 -13.22 14.14
C VAL A 23 9.75 -12.10 13.91
N GLN A 24 10.51 -12.15 12.80
CA GLN A 24 11.52 -11.13 12.48
C GLN A 24 10.93 -9.76 12.13
N ASN A 25 9.73 -9.73 11.53
CA ASN A 25 9.03 -8.49 11.22
C ASN A 25 8.40 -7.82 12.46
N VAL A 26 8.01 -8.61 13.46
CA VAL A 26 7.33 -8.13 14.67
C VAL A 26 8.32 -8.08 15.86
N THR A 27 9.64 -8.15 15.60
CA THR A 27 10.66 -7.96 16.63
C THR A 27 10.50 -6.59 17.28
N VAL A 28 10.50 -6.58 18.62
CA VAL A 28 10.31 -5.38 19.44
C VAL A 28 11.49 -4.43 19.30
N ASP A 29 12.72 -4.97 19.32
CA ASP A 29 13.94 -4.19 19.09
C ASP A 29 14.02 -3.78 17.60
N PRO A 30 14.04 -2.46 17.29
CA PRO A 30 14.17 -1.99 15.92
C PRO A 30 15.47 -2.43 15.24
N HIS A 31 16.58 -2.58 15.97
CA HIS A 31 17.87 -2.94 15.38
C HIS A 31 17.93 -4.40 14.94
N GLU A 32 17.12 -5.26 15.56
CA GLU A 32 16.99 -6.68 15.24
C GLU A 32 15.80 -6.97 14.30
N ARG A 33 15.03 -5.93 13.92
CA ARG A 33 13.91 -6.06 12.99
C ARG A 33 14.43 -6.21 11.57
N LEU A 34 13.86 -7.16 10.84
CA LEU A 34 14.20 -7.37 9.42
C LEU A 34 14.03 -6.07 8.62
N GLY A 35 15.05 -5.69 7.86
CA GLY A 35 15.04 -4.46 7.05
C GLY A 35 15.43 -3.19 7.80
N CYS A 36 15.80 -3.26 9.08
CA CYS A 36 16.11 -2.08 9.91
C CYS A 36 17.60 -1.93 10.26
N LYS A 37 18.50 -2.63 9.53
CA LYS A 37 19.95 -2.41 9.65
C LYS A 37 20.34 -1.02 9.15
N GLU A 38 21.40 -0.45 9.72
CA GLU A 38 21.89 0.89 9.35
C GLU A 38 22.39 0.95 7.90
N ASN A 39 23.02 -0.13 7.43
CA ASN A 39 23.41 -0.26 6.03
C ASN A 39 22.19 -0.65 5.18
N LEU A 40 21.72 0.29 4.34
CA LEU A 40 20.55 0.10 3.49
C LEU A 40 20.69 -1.09 2.54
N GLN A 41 21.87 -1.31 1.96
CA GLN A 41 22.07 -2.40 1.01
C GLN A 41 21.94 -3.75 1.73
N GLU A 42 22.57 -3.90 2.89
CA GLU A 42 22.45 -5.11 3.71
C GLU A 42 21.03 -5.34 4.21
N ALA A 43 20.31 -4.28 4.59
CA ALA A 43 18.92 -4.36 5.02
C ALA A 43 18.01 -4.89 3.89
N LEU A 44 18.17 -4.36 2.68
CA LEU A 44 17.43 -4.81 1.50
C LEU A 44 17.79 -6.24 1.11
N ASP A 45 19.06 -6.60 1.16
CA ASP A 45 19.51 -7.95 0.82
C ASP A 45 18.97 -8.98 1.82
N ASP A 46 18.94 -8.68 3.11
CA ASP A 46 18.34 -9.55 4.12
C ASP A 46 16.84 -9.74 3.90
N MET A 47 16.12 -8.67 3.57
CA MET A 47 14.69 -8.74 3.25
C MET A 47 14.42 -9.60 2.02
N LYS A 48 15.18 -9.40 0.93
CA LYS A 48 15.03 -10.15 -0.32
C LYS A 48 15.38 -11.63 -0.15
N ASN A 49 16.34 -11.94 0.73
CA ASN A 49 16.89 -13.29 0.90
C ASN A 49 16.34 -14.05 2.12
N VAL A 50 15.34 -13.52 2.83
CA VAL A 50 14.64 -14.27 3.88
C VAL A 50 13.96 -15.51 3.28
N GLY A 51 13.94 -16.61 4.03
CA GLY A 51 13.45 -17.90 3.52
C GLY A 51 12.01 -17.90 3.01
N PHE A 52 11.21 -16.89 3.34
CA PHE A 52 9.85 -16.72 2.82
C PHE A 52 9.83 -16.22 1.36
N PHE A 53 10.70 -15.28 0.99
CA PHE A 53 10.76 -14.71 -0.36
C PHE A 53 11.86 -15.31 -1.23
N LYS A 54 12.89 -15.88 -0.60
CA LYS A 54 14.05 -16.44 -1.29
C LYS A 54 13.61 -17.50 -2.30
N ASN A 55 13.99 -17.28 -3.57
CA ASN A 55 13.66 -18.13 -4.72
C ASN A 55 12.16 -18.20 -5.08
N GLN A 56 11.30 -17.37 -4.48
CA GLN A 56 9.86 -17.29 -4.78
C GLN A 56 9.49 -16.03 -5.58
N ILE A 57 10.26 -14.95 -5.38
CA ILE A 57 10.02 -13.65 -6.02
C ILE A 57 11.23 -13.27 -6.85
N ASP A 58 10.99 -12.96 -8.13
CA ASP A 58 11.91 -12.18 -8.94
C ASP A 58 11.59 -10.70 -8.72
N TRP A 59 12.49 -10.00 -8.03
CA TRP A 59 12.28 -8.62 -7.61
C TRP A 59 12.31 -7.63 -8.77
N ASP A 60 13.10 -7.91 -9.82
CA ASP A 60 13.22 -7.02 -10.98
C ASP A 60 11.96 -7.11 -11.85
N LEU A 61 11.42 -8.33 -12.04
CA LEU A 61 10.15 -8.53 -12.72
C LEU A 61 8.97 -7.97 -11.92
N LEU A 62 9.00 -8.09 -10.59
CA LEU A 62 7.96 -7.56 -9.72
C LEU A 62 7.91 -6.02 -9.78
N GLU A 63 9.06 -5.35 -9.72
CA GLU A 63 9.16 -3.89 -9.84
C GLU A 63 8.65 -3.40 -11.20
N GLN A 64 8.95 -4.15 -12.28
CA GLN A 64 8.46 -3.87 -13.63
C GLN A 64 7.00 -4.27 -13.87
N ARG A 65 6.28 -4.74 -12.83
CA ARG A 65 4.88 -5.20 -12.89
C ARG A 65 4.65 -6.35 -13.88
N GLN A 66 5.66 -7.19 -14.08
CA GLN A 66 5.60 -8.35 -14.98
C GLN A 66 5.18 -9.64 -14.26
N VAL A 67 5.16 -9.65 -12.93
CA VAL A 67 4.61 -10.74 -12.13
C VAL A 67 3.09 -10.56 -12.05
N PRO A 68 2.27 -11.52 -12.52
CA PRO A 68 0.81 -11.40 -12.44
C PRO A 68 0.35 -11.43 -10.97
N PRO A 69 -0.59 -10.56 -10.57
CA PRO A 69 -1.09 -10.56 -9.21
C PRO A 69 -1.87 -11.86 -8.92
N PRO A 70 -1.81 -12.40 -7.69
CA PRO A 70 -2.52 -13.62 -7.33
C PRO A 70 -4.04 -13.45 -7.31
N TYR A 71 -4.52 -12.21 -7.26
CA TYR A 71 -5.92 -11.83 -7.30
C TYR A 71 -6.10 -10.63 -8.23
N ASN A 72 -7.05 -10.73 -9.15
CA ASN A 72 -7.48 -9.63 -10.00
C ASN A 72 -8.90 -9.22 -9.59
N PRO A 73 -9.09 -8.08 -8.91
CA PRO A 73 -10.44 -7.61 -8.59
C PRO A 73 -11.18 -7.34 -9.90
N ASN A 74 -12.37 -7.92 -10.04
CA ASN A 74 -13.23 -7.62 -11.18
C ASN A 74 -13.62 -6.14 -11.16
N VAL A 75 -13.60 -5.47 -12.31
CA VAL A 75 -14.05 -4.09 -12.48
C VAL A 75 -15.00 -4.08 -13.67
N ASP A 76 -16.28 -3.90 -13.42
CA ASP A 76 -17.31 -4.08 -14.45
C ASP A 76 -17.49 -2.83 -15.34
N SER A 77 -17.11 -1.64 -14.84
CA SER A 77 -17.24 -0.37 -15.58
C SER A 77 -16.35 0.75 -15.03
N GLU A 78 -16.24 1.87 -15.75
CA GLU A 78 -15.51 3.06 -15.30
C GLU A 78 -16.06 3.68 -14.00
N ARG A 79 -17.31 3.37 -13.63
CA ARG A 79 -17.96 3.86 -12.41
C ARG A 79 -18.26 2.72 -11.44
N ASP A 80 -17.52 1.62 -11.54
CA ASP A 80 -17.68 0.51 -10.61
C ASP A 80 -17.19 0.92 -9.21
N LEU A 81 -18.12 0.90 -8.26
CA LEU A 81 -17.88 1.26 -6.87
C LEU A 81 -17.92 0.04 -5.93
N GLN A 82 -17.96 -1.20 -6.46
CA GLN A 82 -18.21 -2.40 -5.66
C GLN A 82 -17.14 -2.71 -4.61
N HIS A 83 -15.91 -2.21 -4.79
CA HIS A 83 -14.79 -2.37 -3.86
C HIS A 83 -14.64 -1.18 -2.89
N PHE A 84 -15.53 -0.19 -2.95
CA PHE A 84 -15.60 0.91 -2.00
C PHE A 84 -16.68 0.63 -0.95
N ASP A 85 -16.47 1.11 0.27
CA ASP A 85 -17.49 1.01 1.31
C ASP A 85 -18.68 1.92 0.98
N ARG A 86 -19.89 1.36 1.11
CA ARG A 86 -21.14 2.07 0.81
C ARG A 86 -21.34 3.31 1.66
N GLN A 87 -20.77 3.35 2.86
CA GLN A 87 -20.83 4.55 3.70
C GLN A 87 -20.34 5.80 2.97
N PHE A 88 -19.39 5.67 2.03
CA PHE A 88 -18.87 6.80 1.25
C PHE A 88 -19.57 6.94 -0.10
N THR A 89 -19.92 5.84 -0.77
CA THR A 89 -20.53 5.90 -2.10
C THR A 89 -21.99 6.34 -2.07
N ASP A 90 -22.66 6.17 -0.93
CA ASP A 90 -24.04 6.59 -0.70
C ASP A 90 -24.11 8.07 -0.26
N GLU A 91 -22.98 8.67 0.15
CA GLU A 91 -22.91 10.10 0.45
C GLU A 91 -23.01 10.94 -0.83
N PRO A 92 -23.68 12.12 -0.76
CA PRO A 92 -23.73 13.02 -1.89
C PRO A 92 -22.31 13.53 -2.23
N PRO A 93 -21.89 13.52 -3.51
CA PRO A 93 -20.55 13.98 -3.92
C PRO A 93 -20.48 15.51 -3.92
N GLN A 94 -20.55 16.11 -2.73
CA GLN A 94 -20.55 17.55 -2.51
C GLN A 94 -19.57 17.91 -1.40
N LEU A 95 -18.95 19.08 -1.52
CA LEU A 95 -18.12 19.62 -0.45
C LEU A 95 -19.03 20.14 0.68
N THR A 96 -18.61 19.92 1.92
CA THR A 96 -19.26 20.54 3.08
C THR A 96 -19.18 22.07 2.95
N PRO A 97 -20.29 22.81 3.11
CA PRO A 97 -20.26 24.27 3.05
C PRO A 97 -19.35 24.86 4.12
N ASP A 98 -18.57 25.87 3.74
CA ASP A 98 -17.64 26.54 4.65
C ASP A 98 -18.35 27.48 5.63
N ASP A 99 -17.78 27.66 6.82
CA ASP A 99 -18.12 28.75 7.73
C ASP A 99 -17.20 29.95 7.46
N PRO A 100 -17.71 31.09 6.93
CA PRO A 100 -16.89 32.25 6.63
C PRO A 100 -16.08 32.79 7.82
N ALA A 101 -16.58 32.62 9.06
CA ALA A 101 -15.89 33.07 10.25
C ALA A 101 -14.67 32.19 10.60
N VAL A 102 -14.70 30.91 10.21
CA VAL A 102 -13.57 30.00 10.35
C VAL A 102 -12.53 30.30 9.27
N ILE A 103 -12.96 30.40 8.01
CA ILE A 103 -12.07 30.67 6.87
C ILE A 103 -11.31 31.99 7.05
N ALA A 104 -11.97 33.03 7.55
CA ALA A 104 -11.34 34.34 7.78
C ALA A 104 -10.23 34.34 8.85
N ARG A 105 -10.12 33.29 9.67
CA ARG A 105 -9.07 33.16 10.71
C ARG A 105 -7.87 32.35 10.24
N ILE A 106 -7.93 31.74 9.07
CA ILE A 106 -6.85 30.92 8.51
C ILE A 106 -5.82 31.85 7.86
N ASP A 107 -4.55 31.75 8.27
CA ASP A 107 -3.44 32.46 7.64
C ASP A 107 -3.14 31.83 6.27
N GLN A 108 -3.47 32.54 5.19
CA GLN A 108 -3.29 32.03 3.83
C GLN A 108 -1.81 31.94 3.43
N THR A 109 -0.92 32.68 4.09
CA THR A 109 0.52 32.67 3.75
C THR A 109 1.20 31.36 4.10
N GLU A 110 0.61 30.54 4.99
CA GLU A 110 1.08 29.18 5.29
C GLU A 110 0.94 28.22 4.09
N PHE A 111 0.13 28.60 3.08
CA PHE A 111 -0.11 27.81 1.87
C PHE A 111 0.62 28.35 0.63
N ASP A 112 1.47 29.36 0.78
CA ASP A 112 2.25 29.91 -0.34
C ASP A 112 3.14 28.81 -0.96
N GLY A 113 2.95 28.55 -2.26
CA GLY A 113 3.68 27.50 -2.99
C GLY A 113 3.14 26.08 -2.80
N PHE A 114 1.91 25.93 -2.30
CA PHE A 114 1.22 24.64 -2.23
C PHE A 114 0.85 24.08 -3.62
N GLU A 115 0.76 24.94 -4.63
CA GLU A 115 0.38 24.55 -5.98
C GLU A 115 1.43 23.62 -6.60
N TYR A 116 0.97 22.46 -7.08
CA TYR A 116 1.81 21.49 -7.76
C TYR A 116 1.08 20.90 -8.96
N ILE A 117 1.79 20.82 -10.08
CA ILE A 117 1.37 20.07 -11.26
C ILE A 117 2.50 19.07 -11.54
N ASN A 118 2.16 17.80 -11.72
CA ASN A 118 3.13 16.79 -12.09
C ASN A 118 3.69 17.10 -13.50
N PRO A 119 4.99 17.47 -13.63
CA PRO A 119 5.56 17.86 -14.92
C PRO A 119 5.63 16.71 -15.92
N LEU A 120 5.53 15.45 -15.45
CA LEU A 120 5.53 14.26 -16.31
C LEU A 120 4.18 14.03 -17.03
N ILE A 121 3.12 14.73 -16.62
CA ILE A 121 1.84 14.71 -17.34
C ILE A 121 1.96 15.60 -18.59
N MET A 122 2.58 16.77 -18.45
CA MET A 122 2.72 17.75 -19.53
C MET A 122 3.55 17.26 -20.71
N SER A 123 4.49 16.32 -20.50
CA SER A 123 5.33 15.80 -21.57
C SER A 123 4.69 14.68 -22.42
N LYS A 124 3.52 14.16 -22.01
CA LYS A 124 2.85 13.06 -22.73
C LYS A 124 1.82 13.53 -23.75
N GLU A 125 1.43 14.81 -23.72
CA GLU A 125 0.40 15.36 -24.62
C GLU A 125 0.94 15.80 -25.99
N ASP A 126 2.26 15.72 -26.24
CA ASP A 126 2.91 16.10 -27.51
C ASP A 126 3.15 14.93 -28.49
N VAL A 127 2.54 13.76 -28.27
CA VAL A 127 2.53 12.67 -29.27
C VAL A 127 1.13 12.56 -29.88
N VAL A 128 0.82 13.49 -30.78
CA VAL A 128 -0.27 13.38 -31.76
C VAL A 128 0.25 12.74 -33.03
#